data_AF-A0A1B6E0B4-F1
#
_entry.id   AF-A0A1B6E0B4-F1
#
_cell.length_a   1.000
_cell.length_b   1.000
_cell.length_c   1.000
_cell.angle_alpha   90.00
_cell.angle_beta   90.00
_cell.angle_gamma   90.00
#
_symmetry.space_group_name_H-M   'P 1'
#
loop_
_entity.id
_entity.type
_entity.pdbx_description
1 polymer ?
#
loop_
_entity_poly.entity_id
_entity_poly.type
_entity_poly.pdbx_seq_one_letter_code
_entity_poly.pdbx_strand_id
1 'polypeptide(L)'
;MLFNNSVTSVIILLFCQNGVTFSDSVKISSVKKYDESNVFVPTNEWQEIKRDQVIPKGLHVQIDLTTGMRRAKLLDSTDDDNQASQLVLSKNNDIENPNENLNKPLKEKYTLNLDKIGAIDPETLSEIKNKYRSYTEIKEDFKNLELAVKTEMEVLNDLLEKFKDIKNNKPKSSYNEINWDDTWLNTLVDMEYLVHQVDNARMFTQANGIENIVFPSLNSSSAEVRAQACRLLGAASQNNVPSKIAALESGAIRVLLHTFLSDQSPTVQSSALYGLSSIIRNFPLAQKLLINNGGIEVLNSVFHGENSDHLKLQVSFYKFGNVLKTLC
;
A
#
# COMPACT_ATOMS: atom_id res chain seq x y z
N MET A 1 11.83 34.43 -25.83
CA MET A 1 11.37 34.81 -24.47
C MET A 1 11.71 33.66 -23.53
N LEU A 2 12.60 33.93 -22.59
CA LEU A 2 13.21 32.94 -21.70
C LEU A 2 12.17 32.50 -20.66
N PHE A 3 11.68 31.27 -20.76
CA PHE A 3 10.89 30.67 -19.69
C PHE A 3 11.76 30.54 -18.44
N ASN A 4 11.26 31.07 -17.32
CA ASN A 4 11.95 31.13 -16.05
C ASN A 4 12.33 29.71 -15.57
N ASN A 5 13.63 29.40 -15.48
CA ASN A 5 14.20 28.07 -15.23
C ASN A 5 13.65 27.33 -13.98
N SER A 6 13.05 28.07 -13.04
CA SER A 6 12.43 27.51 -11.83
C SER A 6 11.07 26.85 -12.10
N VAL A 7 10.25 27.43 -12.98
CA VAL A 7 8.88 26.95 -13.26
C VAL A 7 8.90 25.73 -14.18
N THR A 8 9.79 25.73 -15.18
CA THR A 8 10.05 24.55 -16.02
C THR A 8 10.58 23.39 -15.19
N SER A 9 11.49 23.62 -14.24
CA SER A 9 11.98 22.57 -13.32
C SER A 9 10.88 22.00 -12.42
N VAL A 10 9.95 22.83 -11.96
CA VAL A 10 8.79 22.41 -11.15
C VAL A 10 7.84 21.54 -11.96
N ILE A 11 7.51 21.96 -13.18
CA ILE A 11 6.62 21.23 -14.08
C ILE A 11 7.30 19.92 -14.53
N ILE A 12 8.59 19.92 -14.84
CA ILE A 12 9.31 18.68 -15.21
C ILE A 12 9.31 17.66 -14.06
N LEU A 13 9.45 18.10 -12.80
CA LEU A 13 9.46 17.21 -11.63
C LEU A 13 8.07 16.74 -11.19
N LEU A 14 7.00 17.50 -11.48
CA LEU A 14 5.62 17.04 -11.29
C LEU A 14 5.26 15.91 -12.27
N PHE A 15 5.94 15.84 -13.43
CA PHE A 15 5.60 14.96 -14.54
C PHE A 15 6.56 13.76 -14.71
N CYS A 16 7.81 13.83 -14.21
CA CYS A 16 8.82 12.80 -14.44
C CYS A 16 9.48 12.33 -13.13
N GLN A 17 9.19 11.09 -12.69
CA GLN A 17 10.05 10.37 -11.75
C GLN A 17 11.18 9.59 -12.42
N ASN A 18 11.18 9.47 -13.76
CA ASN A 18 12.28 8.88 -14.50
C ASN A 18 12.76 9.92 -15.52
N GLY A 19 14.03 10.31 -15.41
CA GLY A 19 14.66 11.37 -16.19
C GLY A 19 14.65 11.12 -17.69
N VAL A 20 13.52 11.40 -18.33
CA VAL A 20 13.42 11.51 -19.78
C VAL A 20 13.06 12.96 -20.09
N THR A 21 14.09 13.76 -20.32
CA THR A 21 13.96 15.05 -20.97
C THR A 21 13.52 14.80 -22.40
N PHE A 22 12.33 15.27 -22.77
CA PHE A 22 11.92 15.40 -24.16
C PHE A 22 12.65 16.60 -24.78
N SER A 23 13.89 16.39 -25.19
CA SER A 23 14.59 17.25 -26.14
C SER A 23 15.73 16.46 -26.79
N ASP A 24 15.59 16.30 -28.10
CA ASP A 24 16.64 16.05 -29.09
C ASP A 24 17.33 14.68 -29.18
N SER A 25 16.93 13.99 -30.25
CA SER A 25 17.77 13.17 -31.16
C SER A 25 18.47 11.92 -30.63
N VAL A 26 18.02 10.79 -31.19
CA VAL A 26 18.64 9.47 -31.17
C VAL A 26 20.14 9.54 -31.47
N LYS A 27 20.97 9.19 -30.47
CA LYS A 27 22.24 8.48 -30.65
C LYS A 27 22.42 7.48 -29.51
N ILE A 28 22.14 6.22 -29.81
CA ILE A 28 22.42 5.07 -28.94
C ILE A 28 23.93 4.84 -28.98
N SER A 29 24.61 5.09 -27.86
CA SER A 29 26.00 4.68 -27.66
C SER A 29 26.09 3.66 -26.52
N SER A 30 26.39 2.43 -26.94
CA SER A 30 27.02 1.31 -26.22
C SER A 30 26.44 0.86 -24.88
N VAL A 31 25.56 -0.14 -24.96
CA VAL A 31 25.30 -1.13 -23.91
C VAL A 31 26.63 -1.82 -23.52
N LYS A 32 26.95 -1.86 -22.22
CA LYS A 32 28.05 -2.69 -21.70
C LYS A 32 27.78 -4.15 -22.07
N LYS A 33 28.65 -4.74 -22.90
CA LYS A 33 28.62 -6.16 -23.24
C LYS A 33 28.79 -7.00 -21.97
N TYR A 34 27.95 -8.03 -21.83
CA TYR A 34 28.13 -9.11 -20.88
C TYR A 34 29.43 -9.86 -21.21
N ASP A 35 30.29 -10.03 -20.21
CA ASP A 35 31.49 -10.84 -20.31
C ASP A 35 31.09 -12.31 -20.12
N GLU A 36 30.93 -13.04 -21.22
CA GLU A 36 30.55 -14.47 -21.22
C GLU A 36 31.62 -15.37 -20.59
N SER A 37 32.82 -14.84 -20.30
CA SER A 37 33.91 -15.61 -19.70
C SER A 37 33.75 -15.88 -18.19
N ASN A 38 32.77 -15.27 -17.53
CA ASN A 38 32.55 -15.38 -16.08
C ASN A 38 31.31 -16.23 -15.70
N VAL A 39 30.92 -17.15 -16.58
CA VAL A 39 29.84 -18.11 -16.33
C VAL A 39 30.41 -19.38 -15.69
N PHE A 40 29.72 -19.91 -14.68
CA PHE A 40 30.09 -21.17 -14.04
C PHE A 40 29.83 -22.36 -14.96
N VAL A 41 30.86 -23.18 -15.21
CA VAL A 41 30.78 -24.40 -16.01
C VAL A 41 30.54 -25.58 -15.06
N PRO A 42 29.34 -26.18 -15.08
CA PRO A 42 28.98 -27.20 -14.10
C PRO A 42 29.55 -28.58 -14.45
N THR A 43 29.83 -29.37 -13.42
CA THR A 43 30.14 -30.80 -13.50
C THR A 43 29.24 -31.60 -12.56
N ASN A 44 29.27 -32.92 -12.65
CA ASN A 44 28.47 -33.81 -11.78
C ASN A 44 28.97 -33.83 -10.32
N GLU A 45 30.19 -33.36 -10.06
CA GLU A 45 30.73 -33.16 -8.70
C GLU A 45 30.58 -31.71 -8.23
N TRP A 46 30.56 -31.51 -6.91
CA TRP A 46 30.45 -30.20 -6.26
C TRP A 46 31.69 -29.34 -6.51
N GLN A 47 31.51 -28.20 -7.18
CA GLN A 47 32.58 -27.21 -7.36
C GLN A 47 32.25 -25.88 -6.67
N GLU A 48 33.29 -25.19 -6.20
CA GLU A 48 33.17 -23.88 -5.56
C GLU A 48 32.89 -22.76 -6.57
N ILE A 49 31.98 -21.86 -6.21
CA ILE A 49 31.55 -20.73 -7.03
C ILE A 49 32.25 -19.47 -6.52
N LYS A 50 32.95 -18.76 -7.41
CA LYS A 50 33.58 -17.48 -7.06
C LYS A 50 32.51 -16.41 -6.81
N ARG A 51 32.82 -15.44 -5.94
CA ARG A 51 31.85 -14.42 -5.46
C ARG A 51 31.13 -13.67 -6.58
N ASP A 52 31.80 -13.41 -7.69
CA ASP A 52 31.27 -12.63 -8.82
C ASP A 52 30.90 -13.48 -10.05
N GLN A 53 30.84 -14.81 -9.91
CA GLN A 53 30.56 -15.73 -11.01
C GLN A 53 29.06 -15.97 -11.19
N VAL A 54 28.57 -15.92 -12.43
CA VAL A 54 27.15 -16.10 -12.75
C VAL A 54 26.82 -17.59 -12.82
N ILE A 55 25.77 -18.01 -12.11
CA ILE A 55 25.32 -19.42 -12.06
C ILE A 55 24.18 -19.63 -13.07
N PRO A 56 24.33 -20.54 -14.06
CA PRO A 56 23.25 -20.93 -14.95
C PRO A 56 22.06 -21.57 -14.23
N LYS A 57 20.85 -21.39 -14.76
CA LYS A 57 19.63 -22.05 -14.26
C LYS A 57 19.73 -23.58 -14.38
N GLY A 58 19.19 -24.31 -13.42
CA GLY A 58 19.13 -25.79 -13.44
C GLY A 58 20.27 -26.52 -12.73
N LEU A 59 21.07 -25.81 -11.92
CA LEU A 59 22.13 -26.39 -11.10
C LEU A 59 21.69 -26.56 -9.64
N HIS A 60 22.21 -27.60 -8.99
CA HIS A 60 22.01 -27.81 -7.57
C HIS A 60 23.06 -27.00 -6.79
N VAL A 61 22.61 -26.03 -6.00
CA VAL A 61 23.47 -25.03 -5.32
C VAL A 61 23.38 -25.22 -3.80
N GLN A 62 24.54 -25.28 -3.14
CA GLN A 62 24.67 -25.33 -1.69
C GLN A 62 25.41 -24.08 -1.19
N ILE A 63 24.90 -23.49 -0.11
CA ILE A 63 25.50 -22.33 0.54
C ILE A 63 25.75 -22.67 2.00
N ASP A 64 26.98 -22.54 2.45
CA ASP A 64 27.32 -22.59 3.87
C ASP A 64 27.11 -21.21 4.49
N LEU A 65 26.15 -21.10 5.42
CA LEU A 65 25.78 -19.85 6.07
C LEU A 65 26.81 -19.38 7.11
N THR A 66 27.73 -20.25 7.52
CA THR A 66 28.77 -19.92 8.51
C THR A 66 30.03 -19.39 7.85
N THR A 67 30.46 -20.00 6.74
CA THR A 67 31.67 -19.62 6.00
C THR A 67 31.37 -18.73 4.79
N GLY A 68 30.12 -18.65 4.35
CA GLY A 68 29.70 -17.95 3.13
C GLY A 68 30.14 -18.64 1.84
N MET A 69 30.64 -19.88 1.90
CA MET A 69 31.10 -20.63 0.74
C MET A 69 29.92 -21.13 -0.10
N ARG A 70 30.00 -20.96 -1.41
CA ARG A 70 28.97 -21.35 -2.38
C ARG A 70 29.50 -22.47 -3.26
N ARG A 71 28.75 -23.56 -3.44
CA ARG A 71 29.11 -24.69 -4.31
C ARG A 71 27.95 -25.07 -5.22
N ALA A 72 28.23 -25.57 -6.42
CA ALA A 72 27.22 -26.06 -7.35
C ALA A 72 27.65 -27.34 -8.09
N LYS A 73 26.67 -28.18 -8.47
CA LYS A 73 26.84 -29.35 -9.33
C LYS A 73 25.67 -29.52 -10.31
N LEU A 74 25.89 -30.27 -11.39
CA LEU A 74 24.85 -30.71 -12.33
C LEU A 74 24.06 -31.88 -11.73
N LEU A 75 22.74 -31.89 -11.95
CA LEU A 75 21.86 -32.99 -11.54
C LEU A 75 21.84 -34.07 -12.63
N ASP A 76 22.10 -35.33 -12.25
CA ASP A 76 21.89 -36.46 -13.14
C ASP A 76 20.40 -36.83 -13.16
N SER A 77 19.86 -37.15 -14.34
CA SER A 77 18.42 -37.43 -14.54
C SER A 77 17.93 -38.75 -13.92
N THR A 78 18.78 -39.42 -13.13
CA THR A 78 18.49 -40.70 -12.46
C THR A 78 18.40 -40.58 -10.95
N ASP A 79 18.61 -39.39 -10.38
CA ASP A 79 18.41 -39.15 -8.95
C ASP A 79 16.92 -38.83 -8.70
N ASP A 80 16.24 -39.75 -8.01
CA ASP A 80 14.81 -39.77 -7.68
C ASP A 80 14.16 -38.38 -7.44
N ASP A 81 13.04 -38.15 -8.14
CA ASP A 81 12.12 -36.99 -8.07
C ASP A 81 11.47 -36.73 -6.67
N ASN A 82 11.95 -37.38 -5.60
CA ASN A 82 11.37 -37.27 -4.25
C ASN A 82 12.08 -36.27 -3.33
N GLN A 83 13.01 -35.45 -3.83
CA GLN A 83 13.49 -34.27 -3.11
C GLN A 83 13.15 -33.00 -3.88
N ALA A 84 11.89 -32.60 -3.75
CA ALA A 84 11.45 -31.24 -4.00
C ALA A 84 12.45 -30.25 -3.38
N SER A 85 12.72 -29.15 -4.09
CA SER A 85 13.67 -28.09 -3.74
C SER A 85 13.46 -27.55 -2.33
N GLN A 86 14.03 -28.23 -1.34
CA GLN A 86 13.93 -27.89 0.07
C GLN A 86 15.28 -27.33 0.52
N LEU A 87 15.26 -26.13 1.09
CA LEU A 87 16.40 -25.55 1.79
C LEU A 87 16.74 -26.45 2.98
N VAL A 88 17.72 -27.34 2.81
CA VAL A 88 18.23 -28.18 3.90
C VAL A 88 19.29 -27.38 4.68
N LEU A 89 18.93 -26.94 5.89
CA LEU A 89 19.90 -26.49 6.89
C LEU A 89 20.63 -27.71 7.45
N SER A 90 21.84 -27.98 6.97
CA SER A 90 22.73 -28.97 7.56
C SER A 90 23.15 -28.49 8.95
N LYS A 91 22.49 -28.97 10.02
CA LYS A 91 22.93 -28.75 11.40
C LYS A 91 24.16 -29.62 11.68
N ASN A 92 25.21 -29.01 12.21
CA ASN A 92 26.33 -29.72 12.84
C ASN A 92 25.80 -30.63 13.97
N ASN A 93 26.40 -31.82 14.09
CA ASN A 93 25.92 -32.97 14.87
C ASN A 93 25.97 -32.87 16.41
N ASP A 94 26.01 -31.67 17.00
CA ASP A 94 26.06 -31.51 18.47
C ASP A 94 24.87 -30.73 19.04
N ILE A 95 23.69 -30.93 18.47
CA ILE A 95 22.43 -30.48 19.07
C ILE A 95 21.42 -31.60 18.93
N GLU A 96 21.09 -32.25 20.05
CA GLU A 96 19.95 -33.16 20.15
C GLU A 96 18.73 -32.53 19.48
N ASN A 97 18.23 -33.23 18.46
CA ASN A 97 17.21 -32.74 17.55
C ASN A 97 15.87 -32.63 18.30
N PRO A 98 15.28 -31.43 18.52
CA PRO A 98 14.01 -31.31 19.24
C PRO A 98 12.79 -31.79 18.44
N ASN A 99 12.98 -32.26 17.20
CA ASN A 99 11.91 -32.42 16.23
C ASN A 99 11.57 -33.87 15.86
N GLU A 100 11.98 -34.86 16.65
CA GLU A 100 11.58 -36.26 16.44
C GLU A 100 10.28 -36.67 17.18
N ASN A 101 9.45 -35.69 17.60
CA ASN A 101 8.21 -35.98 18.33
C ASN A 101 7.02 -35.08 17.98
N LEU A 102 6.97 -34.49 16.78
CA LEU A 102 5.85 -33.62 16.38
C LEU A 102 4.64 -34.38 15.79
N ASN A 103 4.74 -35.70 15.61
CA ASN A 103 3.61 -36.55 15.19
C ASN A 103 3.13 -37.51 16.29
N LYS A 104 3.37 -37.20 17.57
CA LYS A 104 2.50 -37.74 18.61
C LYS A 104 1.32 -36.80 18.77
N PRO A 105 0.08 -37.30 18.75
CA PRO A 105 -1.07 -36.44 18.99
C PRO A 105 -0.89 -35.82 20.38
N LEU A 106 -0.71 -34.49 20.40
CA LEU A 106 -0.74 -33.63 21.61
C LEU A 106 -1.99 -33.85 22.49
N LYS A 107 -2.94 -34.67 22.04
CA LYS A 107 -4.05 -35.19 22.83
C LYS A 107 -3.56 -35.91 24.09
N GLU A 108 -2.57 -36.80 24.03
CA GLU A 108 -2.27 -37.67 25.19
C GLU A 108 -1.70 -36.97 26.42
N LYS A 109 -1.10 -35.77 26.29
CA LYS A 109 -0.46 -35.08 27.43
C LYS A 109 -1.43 -34.19 28.22
N TYR A 110 -2.58 -33.83 27.64
CA TYR A 110 -3.59 -32.95 28.24
C TYR A 110 -5.02 -33.52 28.18
N THR A 111 -5.24 -34.68 27.55
CA THR A 111 -6.45 -35.46 27.81
C THR A 111 -6.34 -35.96 29.24
N LEU A 112 -7.09 -35.31 30.13
CA LEU A 112 -7.56 -35.98 31.35
C LEU A 112 -8.13 -37.32 30.89
N ASN A 113 -7.48 -38.43 31.27
CA ASN A 113 -8.05 -39.76 31.10
C ASN A 113 -9.32 -39.79 31.96
N LEU A 114 -10.47 -39.45 31.37
CA LEU A 114 -11.78 -39.47 32.04
C LEU A 114 -12.06 -40.85 32.65
N ASP A 115 -11.48 -41.91 32.07
CA ASP A 115 -11.63 -43.29 32.51
C ASP A 115 -10.89 -43.63 33.82
N LYS A 116 -9.99 -42.76 34.30
CA LYS A 116 -9.28 -42.90 35.59
C LYS A 116 -9.75 -41.92 36.66
N ILE A 117 -10.72 -41.05 36.35
CA ILE A 117 -11.32 -40.18 37.33
C ILE A 117 -12.49 -40.94 37.96
N GLY A 118 -12.19 -41.68 39.04
CA GLY A 118 -13.24 -42.08 39.97
C GLY A 118 -14.08 -40.86 40.34
N ALA A 119 -15.39 -41.05 40.52
CA ALA A 119 -16.39 -40.02 40.77
C ALA A 119 -15.81 -38.75 41.44
N ILE A 120 -15.77 -37.66 40.68
CA ILE A 120 -15.24 -36.37 41.13
C ILE A 120 -16.07 -35.90 42.32
N ASP A 121 -15.41 -35.64 43.44
CA ASP A 121 -16.05 -35.14 44.65
C ASP A 121 -16.71 -33.77 44.35
N PRO A 122 -17.97 -33.51 44.74
CA PRO A 122 -18.72 -32.31 44.33
C PRO A 122 -18.03 -30.98 44.65
N GLU A 123 -17.22 -30.95 45.70
CA GLU A 123 -16.47 -29.78 46.16
C GLU A 123 -15.35 -29.40 45.17
N THR A 124 -14.58 -30.38 44.70
CA THR A 124 -13.52 -30.17 43.69
C THR A 124 -14.06 -29.71 42.34
N LEU A 125 -15.27 -30.15 41.95
CA LEU A 125 -15.93 -29.70 40.73
C LEU A 125 -16.35 -28.22 40.81
N SER A 126 -16.72 -27.76 42.01
CA SER A 126 -17.10 -26.36 42.25
C SER A 126 -15.90 -25.42 42.20
N GLU A 127 -14.75 -25.83 42.76
CA GLU A 127 -13.50 -25.07 42.69
C GLU A 127 -12.96 -24.93 41.26
N ILE A 128 -13.05 -26.01 40.46
CA ILE A 128 -12.63 -25.99 39.05
C ILE A 128 -13.51 -25.04 38.22
N LYS A 129 -14.84 -25.06 38.42
CA LYS A 129 -15.76 -24.13 37.76
C LYS A 129 -15.52 -22.67 38.16
N ASN A 130 -15.11 -22.42 39.40
CA ASN A 130 -14.79 -21.07 39.86
C ASN A 130 -13.43 -20.56 39.33
N LYS A 131 -12.49 -21.47 39.03
CA LYS A 131 -11.13 -21.13 38.60
C LYS A 131 -10.96 -21.07 37.08
N TYR A 132 -11.76 -21.82 36.33
CA TYR A 132 -11.63 -21.96 34.88
C TYR A 132 -12.96 -21.73 34.17
N ARG A 133 -12.94 -20.88 33.14
CA ARG A 133 -14.06 -20.69 32.21
C ARG A 133 -14.41 -22.01 31.52
N SER A 134 -15.69 -22.24 31.26
CA SER A 134 -16.11 -23.44 30.56
C SER A 134 -15.61 -23.42 29.10
N TYR A 135 -15.35 -24.59 28.52
CA TYR A 135 -14.92 -24.68 27.12
C TYR A 135 -15.93 -24.04 26.17
N THR A 136 -17.22 -24.12 26.51
CA THR A 136 -18.32 -23.48 25.78
C THR A 136 -18.26 -21.95 25.86
N GLU A 137 -18.03 -21.39 27.05
CA GLU A 137 -17.84 -19.93 27.23
C GLU A 137 -16.63 -19.42 26.44
N ILE A 138 -15.51 -20.12 26.51
CA ILE A 138 -14.29 -19.71 25.78
C ILE A 138 -14.53 -19.75 24.27
N LYS A 139 -15.26 -20.74 23.77
CA LYS A 139 -15.59 -20.86 22.35
C LYS A 139 -16.58 -19.77 21.89
N GLU A 140 -17.50 -19.38 22.76
CA GLU A 140 -18.44 -18.29 22.51
C GLU A 140 -17.74 -16.92 22.56
N ASP A 141 -16.90 -16.66 23.57
CA ASP A 141 -16.05 -15.48 23.67
C ASP A 141 -15.13 -15.34 22.45
N PHE A 142 -14.50 -16.44 22.02
CA PHE A 142 -13.63 -16.45 20.84
C PHE A 142 -14.41 -16.15 19.56
N LYS A 143 -15.61 -16.74 19.40
CA LYS A 143 -16.49 -16.43 18.28
C LYS A 143 -16.96 -14.97 18.30
N ASN A 144 -17.26 -14.43 19.48
CA ASN A 144 -17.65 -13.03 19.64
C ASN A 144 -16.49 -12.07 19.33
N LEU A 145 -15.26 -12.46 19.66
CA LEU A 145 -14.05 -11.71 19.29
C LEU A 145 -13.76 -11.80 17.79
N GLU A 146 -13.89 -12.98 17.16
CA GLU A 146 -13.78 -13.12 15.70
C GLU A 146 -14.83 -12.27 14.96
N LEU A 147 -16.06 -12.20 15.47
CA LEU A 147 -17.10 -11.33 14.93
C LEU A 147 -16.81 -9.83 15.11
N ALA A 148 -15.97 -9.46 16.08
CA ALA A 148 -15.61 -8.07 16.34
C ALA A 148 -14.39 -7.59 15.52
N VAL A 149 -13.59 -8.51 14.97
CA VAL A 149 -12.44 -8.16 14.12
C VAL A 149 -12.93 -7.95 12.68
N LYS A 150 -13.32 -6.72 12.37
CA LYS A 150 -13.63 -6.32 11.00
C LYS A 150 -12.36 -6.20 10.18
N THR A 151 -12.42 -6.65 8.93
CA THR A 151 -11.36 -6.38 7.95
C THR A 151 -11.40 -4.91 7.53
N GLU A 152 -10.29 -4.36 7.04
CA GLU A 152 -10.26 -2.98 6.55
C GLU A 152 -11.27 -2.71 5.41
N MET A 153 -11.55 -3.73 4.58
CA MET A 153 -12.54 -3.64 3.51
C MET A 153 -13.97 -3.56 4.06
N GLU A 154 -14.27 -4.31 5.12
CA GLU A 154 -15.56 -4.20 5.83
C GLU A 154 -15.70 -2.85 6.52
N VAL A 155 -14.65 -2.38 7.21
CA VAL A 155 -14.65 -1.03 7.81
C VAL A 155 -14.86 0.04 6.74
N LEU A 156 -14.23 -0.09 5.57
CA LEU A 156 -14.42 0.84 4.46
C LEU A 156 -15.88 0.81 3.96
N ASN A 157 -16.49 -0.36 3.83
CA ASN A 157 -17.90 -0.48 3.46
C ASN A 157 -18.83 0.18 4.49
N ASP A 158 -18.59 -0.03 5.78
CA ASP A 158 -19.34 0.63 6.86
C ASP A 158 -19.22 2.16 6.76
N LEU A 159 -18.02 2.66 6.44
CA LEU A 159 -17.79 4.10 6.23
C LEU A 159 -18.54 4.62 4.99
N LEU A 160 -18.60 3.84 3.90
CA LEU A 160 -19.37 4.21 2.70
C LEU A 160 -20.86 4.33 3.02
N GLU A 161 -21.40 3.43 3.84
CA GLU A 161 -22.80 3.48 4.30
C GLU A 161 -23.04 4.67 5.23
N LYS A 162 -22.17 4.85 6.24
CA LYS A 162 -22.21 6.00 7.15
C LYS A 162 -22.20 7.33 6.39
N PHE A 163 -21.42 7.45 5.32
CA PHE A 163 -21.40 8.66 4.50
C PHE A 163 -22.74 8.91 3.79
N LYS A 164 -23.40 7.86 3.28
CA LYS A 164 -24.74 7.99 2.68
C LYS A 164 -25.75 8.50 3.71
N ASP A 165 -25.67 8.00 4.94
CA ASP A 165 -26.54 8.44 6.03
C ASP A 165 -26.29 9.91 6.39
N ILE A 166 -25.02 10.33 6.47
CA ILE A 166 -24.67 11.74 6.68
C ILE A 166 -25.30 12.61 5.58
N LYS A 167 -25.14 12.23 4.31
CA LYS A 167 -25.67 12.99 3.18
C LYS A 167 -27.19 13.11 3.19
N ASN A 168 -27.90 12.04 3.58
CA ASN A 168 -29.36 11.99 3.58
C ASN A 168 -29.98 12.69 4.81
N ASN A 169 -29.31 12.59 5.97
CA ASN A 169 -29.87 13.01 7.25
C ASN A 169 -29.32 14.35 7.75
N LYS A 170 -28.31 14.93 7.10
CA LYS A 170 -27.75 16.23 7.50
C LYS A 170 -28.85 17.31 7.47
N PRO A 171 -29.27 17.84 8.63
CA PRO A 171 -30.28 18.87 8.66
C PRO A 171 -29.74 20.17 8.05
N LYS A 172 -30.57 20.87 7.28
CA LYS A 172 -30.19 22.16 6.65
C LYS A 172 -30.00 23.29 7.67
N SER A 173 -30.38 23.08 8.93
CA SER A 173 -30.21 24.02 10.04
C SER A 173 -29.57 23.28 11.23
N SER A 174 -28.51 23.90 11.78
CA SER A 174 -27.67 23.34 12.83
C SER A 174 -28.17 23.79 14.20
N TYR A 175 -28.96 22.94 14.87
CA TYR A 175 -29.37 23.12 16.27
C TYR A 175 -29.44 21.77 17.04
N ASN A 176 -28.58 20.81 16.69
CA ASN A 176 -28.48 19.51 17.40
C ASN A 176 -27.10 19.36 18.07
N GLU A 177 -27.01 18.54 19.12
CA GLU A 177 -25.76 18.24 19.87
C GLU A 177 -24.63 17.64 19.01
N ILE A 178 -24.97 17.05 17.85
CA ILE A 178 -24.00 16.38 16.97
C ILE A 178 -23.51 17.37 15.89
N ASN A 179 -22.22 17.65 15.87
CA ASN A 179 -21.59 18.37 14.77
C ASN A 179 -21.45 17.46 13.54
N TRP A 180 -22.35 17.66 12.57
CA TRP A 180 -22.38 16.91 11.32
C TRP A 180 -21.17 17.18 10.44
N ASP A 181 -20.56 18.37 10.52
CA ASP A 181 -19.37 18.70 9.74
C ASP A 181 -18.15 17.94 10.26
N ASP A 182 -18.00 17.82 11.59
CA ASP A 182 -16.94 17.02 12.21
C ASP A 182 -17.14 15.53 11.91
N THR A 183 -18.38 15.04 11.97
CA THR A 183 -18.71 13.65 11.65
C THR A 183 -18.39 13.32 10.19
N TRP A 184 -18.71 14.24 9.28
CA TRP A 184 -18.34 14.14 7.86
C TRP A 184 -16.83 14.13 7.70
N LEU A 185 -16.13 15.10 8.29
CA LEU A 185 -14.68 15.22 8.21
C LEU A 185 -13.98 13.95 8.70
N ASN A 186 -14.32 13.47 9.90
CA ASN A 186 -13.76 12.26 10.48
C ASN A 186 -14.01 11.04 9.59
N THR A 187 -15.21 10.92 9.01
CA THR A 187 -15.51 9.84 8.06
C THR A 187 -14.61 9.89 6.82
N LEU A 188 -14.30 11.08 6.29
CA LEU A 188 -13.35 11.22 5.18
C LEU A 188 -11.89 10.96 5.59
N VAL A 189 -11.50 11.31 6.83
CA VAL A 189 -10.18 10.99 7.38
C VAL A 189 -9.99 9.49 7.50
N ASP A 190 -10.99 8.79 8.06
CA ASP A 190 -10.95 7.34 8.23
C ASP A 190 -10.89 6.64 6.86
N MET A 191 -11.68 7.09 5.87
CA MET A 191 -11.60 6.56 4.51
C MET A 191 -10.23 6.81 3.87
N GLU A 192 -9.68 8.02 4.03
CA GLU A 192 -8.40 8.38 3.44
C GLU A 192 -7.25 7.52 3.99
N TYR A 193 -7.29 7.22 5.29
CA TYR A 193 -6.37 6.28 5.91
C TYR A 193 -6.44 4.89 5.27
N LEU A 194 -7.65 4.35 5.10
CA LEU A 194 -7.85 3.00 4.56
C LEU A 194 -7.46 2.88 3.08
N VAL A 195 -7.73 3.89 2.26
CA VAL A 195 -7.43 3.84 0.82
C VAL A 195 -5.94 4.01 0.49
N HIS A 196 -5.06 4.18 1.48
CA HIS A 196 -3.62 4.01 1.23
C HIS A 196 -3.27 2.59 0.79
N GLN A 197 -4.08 1.59 1.17
CA GLN A 197 -3.95 0.25 0.64
C GLN A 197 -4.59 0.15 -0.75
N VAL A 198 -3.86 -0.45 -1.69
CA VAL A 198 -4.24 -0.50 -3.11
C VAL A 198 -5.58 -1.21 -3.33
N ASP A 199 -5.86 -2.26 -2.57
CA ASP A 199 -7.11 -3.02 -2.66
C ASP A 199 -8.31 -2.21 -2.13
N ASN A 200 -8.14 -1.52 -1.01
CA ASN A 200 -9.15 -0.61 -0.46
C ASN A 200 -9.43 0.57 -1.41
N ALA A 201 -8.38 1.17 -1.99
CA ALA A 201 -8.53 2.21 -3.00
C ALA A 201 -9.30 1.73 -4.23
N ARG A 202 -9.03 0.50 -4.68
CA ARG A 202 -9.73 -0.11 -5.80
C ARG A 202 -11.20 -0.36 -5.45
N MET A 203 -11.49 -0.88 -4.26
CA MET A 203 -12.86 -1.08 -3.79
C MET A 203 -13.61 0.27 -3.72
N PHE A 204 -12.99 1.29 -3.14
CA PHE A 204 -13.53 2.65 -3.05
C PHE A 204 -13.90 3.22 -4.42
N THR A 205 -13.01 3.08 -5.40
CA THR A 205 -13.26 3.59 -6.77
C THR A 205 -14.30 2.75 -7.51
N GLN A 206 -14.31 1.42 -7.36
CA GLN A 206 -15.34 0.53 -7.90
C GLN A 206 -16.74 0.80 -7.32
N ALA A 207 -16.81 1.28 -6.08
CA ALA A 207 -18.04 1.71 -5.42
C ALA A 207 -18.51 3.12 -5.85
N ASN A 208 -17.93 3.71 -6.90
CA ASN A 208 -18.16 5.10 -7.34
C ASN A 208 -17.93 6.12 -6.19
N GLY A 209 -16.92 5.86 -5.36
CA GLY A 209 -16.60 6.74 -4.22
C GLY A 209 -16.18 8.14 -4.66
N ILE A 210 -15.63 8.31 -5.85
CA ILE A 210 -15.23 9.63 -6.36
C ILE A 210 -16.47 10.51 -6.59
N GLU A 211 -17.47 9.98 -7.28
CA GLU A 211 -18.70 10.68 -7.64
C GLU A 211 -19.65 10.82 -6.46
N ASN A 212 -19.74 9.79 -5.61
CA ASN A 212 -20.70 9.75 -4.52
C ASN A 212 -20.21 10.41 -3.24
N ILE A 213 -18.88 10.48 -3.03
CA ILE A 213 -18.27 10.94 -1.78
C ILE A 213 -17.37 12.16 -2.03
N VAL A 214 -16.38 12.04 -2.91
CA VAL A 214 -15.41 13.13 -3.14
C VAL A 214 -16.10 14.37 -3.70
N PHE A 215 -16.80 14.26 -4.82
CA PHE A 215 -17.40 15.44 -5.46
C PHE A 215 -18.46 16.16 -4.59
N PRO A 216 -19.36 15.46 -3.87
CA PRO A 216 -20.26 16.12 -2.93
C PRO A 216 -19.51 16.80 -1.78
N SER A 217 -18.43 16.20 -1.28
CA SER A 217 -17.60 16.78 -0.22
C SER A 217 -16.88 18.05 -0.64
N LEU A 218 -16.52 18.19 -1.92
CA LEU A 218 -15.94 19.42 -2.48
C LEU A 218 -16.93 20.60 -2.50
N ASN A 219 -18.23 20.34 -2.36
CA ASN A 219 -19.27 21.37 -2.28
C ASN A 219 -19.66 21.70 -0.83
N SER A 220 -18.91 21.22 0.17
CA SER A 220 -19.14 21.53 1.58
C SER A 220 -18.79 22.98 1.91
N SER A 221 -19.51 23.59 2.86
CA SER A 221 -19.18 24.90 3.43
C SER A 221 -17.85 24.87 4.21
N SER A 222 -17.51 23.74 4.83
CA SER A 222 -16.26 23.57 5.58
C SER A 222 -15.06 23.40 4.66
N ALA A 223 -14.05 24.26 4.82
CA ALA A 223 -12.79 24.16 4.08
C ALA A 223 -12.01 22.89 4.41
N GLU A 224 -12.14 22.37 5.64
CA GLU A 224 -11.46 21.14 6.08
C GLU A 224 -12.04 19.92 5.36
N VAL A 225 -13.36 19.85 5.23
CA VAL A 225 -14.04 18.79 4.47
C VAL A 225 -13.63 18.82 3.00
N ARG A 226 -13.58 20.01 2.38
CA ARG A 226 -13.14 20.16 0.98
C ARG A 226 -11.67 19.74 0.81
N ALA A 227 -10.80 20.15 1.72
CA ALA A 227 -9.38 19.77 1.69
C ALA A 227 -9.21 18.26 1.84
N GLN A 228 -9.93 17.64 2.79
CA GLN A 228 -9.86 16.20 3.02
C GLN A 228 -10.41 15.39 1.85
N ALA A 229 -11.44 15.88 1.15
CA ALA A 229 -11.95 15.25 -0.06
C ALA A 229 -10.87 15.18 -1.17
N CYS A 230 -10.12 16.27 -1.37
CA CYS A 230 -8.99 16.26 -2.31
C CYS A 230 -7.89 15.27 -1.88
N ARG A 231 -7.61 15.15 -0.57
CA ARG A 231 -6.63 14.20 -0.04
C ARG A 231 -7.05 12.76 -0.23
N LEU A 232 -8.31 12.43 0.08
CA LEU A 232 -8.90 11.11 -0.13
C LEU A 232 -8.74 10.65 -1.59
N LEU A 233 -9.07 11.53 -2.55
CA LEU A 233 -8.90 11.25 -3.97
C LEU A 233 -7.41 11.06 -4.35
N GLY A 234 -6.54 11.90 -3.80
CA GLY A 234 -5.09 11.80 -4.00
C GLY A 234 -4.52 10.49 -3.47
N ALA A 235 -4.90 10.08 -2.26
CA ALA A 235 -4.48 8.83 -1.62
C ALA A 235 -4.96 7.62 -2.43
N ALA A 236 -6.25 7.57 -2.80
CA ALA A 236 -6.83 6.49 -3.59
C ALA A 236 -6.17 6.33 -4.98
N SER A 237 -5.70 7.44 -5.57
CA SER A 237 -5.10 7.45 -6.91
C SER A 237 -3.58 7.24 -6.90
N GLN A 238 -2.92 7.36 -5.75
CA GLN A 238 -1.46 7.35 -5.69
C GLN A 238 -0.91 5.96 -6.05
N ASN A 239 -0.04 5.90 -7.07
CA ASN A 239 0.59 4.67 -7.56
C ASN A 239 -0.40 3.53 -7.91
N ASN A 240 -1.67 3.84 -8.15
CA ASN A 240 -2.73 2.88 -8.46
C ASN A 240 -3.35 3.19 -9.83
N VAL A 241 -2.92 2.47 -10.88
CA VAL A 241 -3.39 2.71 -12.26
C VAL A 241 -4.90 2.52 -12.42
N PRO A 242 -5.53 1.44 -11.91
CA PRO A 242 -6.99 1.31 -11.92
C PRO A 242 -7.72 2.51 -11.30
N SER A 243 -7.31 2.96 -10.11
CA SER A 243 -7.93 4.13 -9.47
C SER A 243 -7.67 5.43 -10.24
N LYS A 244 -6.49 5.59 -10.85
CA LYS A 244 -6.21 6.73 -11.73
C LYS A 244 -7.15 6.73 -12.94
N ILE A 245 -7.42 5.58 -13.55
CA ILE A 245 -8.37 5.47 -14.67
C ILE A 245 -9.77 5.90 -14.21
N ALA A 246 -10.26 5.37 -13.09
CA ALA A 246 -11.55 5.77 -12.52
C ALA A 246 -11.61 7.29 -12.21
N ALA A 247 -10.51 7.87 -11.70
CA ALA A 247 -10.42 9.31 -11.50
C ALA A 247 -10.45 10.12 -12.81
N LEU A 248 -9.90 9.59 -13.90
CA LEU A 248 -10.00 10.23 -15.22
C LEU A 248 -11.42 10.17 -15.79
N GLU A 249 -12.06 9.00 -15.71
CA GLU A 249 -13.40 8.74 -16.24
C GLU A 249 -14.46 9.57 -15.50
N SER A 250 -14.29 9.78 -14.19
CA SER A 250 -15.14 10.66 -13.38
C SER A 250 -14.90 12.17 -13.63
N GLY A 251 -13.89 12.54 -14.44
CA GLY A 251 -13.58 13.94 -14.74
C GLY A 251 -12.83 14.68 -13.62
N ALA A 252 -12.19 13.96 -12.71
CA ALA A 252 -11.58 14.53 -11.50
C ALA A 252 -10.50 15.58 -11.79
N ILE A 253 -9.76 15.48 -12.91
CA ILE A 253 -8.75 16.50 -13.30
C ILE A 253 -9.39 17.88 -13.41
N ARG A 254 -10.52 18.00 -14.12
CA ARG A 254 -11.19 19.29 -14.32
C ARG A 254 -11.73 19.84 -13.01
N VAL A 255 -12.31 18.96 -12.19
CA VAL A 255 -12.84 19.32 -10.86
C VAL A 255 -11.72 19.86 -9.97
N LEU A 256 -10.59 19.15 -9.88
CA LEU A 256 -9.47 19.57 -9.05
C LEU A 256 -8.79 20.86 -9.55
N LEU A 257 -8.68 21.05 -10.87
CA LEU A 257 -8.20 22.32 -11.44
C LEU A 257 -9.12 23.49 -11.06
N HIS A 258 -10.43 23.29 -11.15
CA HIS A 258 -11.39 24.32 -10.75
C HIS A 258 -11.33 24.60 -9.25
N THR A 259 -11.25 23.57 -8.41
CA THR A 259 -11.08 23.71 -6.95
C THR A 259 -9.79 24.44 -6.60
N PHE A 260 -8.68 24.12 -7.28
CA PHE A 260 -7.40 24.78 -7.09
C PHE A 260 -7.45 26.28 -7.41
N LEU A 261 -8.21 26.69 -8.42
CA LEU A 261 -8.34 28.09 -8.83
C LEU A 261 -9.34 28.90 -8.00
N SER A 262 -10.47 28.29 -7.66
CA SER A 262 -11.65 29.03 -7.20
C SER A 262 -11.78 29.04 -5.67
N ASP A 263 -11.15 28.08 -4.98
CA ASP A 263 -11.23 28.00 -3.52
C ASP A 263 -10.46 29.13 -2.85
N GLN A 264 -11.03 29.70 -1.79
CA GLN A 264 -10.43 30.78 -1.02
C GLN A 264 -9.40 30.27 0.00
N SER A 265 -9.48 28.99 0.40
CA SER A 265 -8.60 28.42 1.40
C SER A 265 -7.31 27.88 0.78
N PRO A 266 -6.12 28.35 1.20
CA PRO A 266 -4.86 27.83 0.70
C PRO A 266 -4.71 26.33 0.98
N THR A 267 -5.23 25.83 2.11
CA THR A 267 -5.19 24.40 2.46
C THR A 267 -5.94 23.53 1.45
N VAL A 268 -7.07 24.01 0.93
CA VAL A 268 -7.83 23.31 -0.10
C VAL A 268 -7.08 23.33 -1.41
N GLN A 269 -6.51 24.48 -1.80
CA GLN A 269 -5.69 24.60 -3.01
C GLN A 269 -4.49 23.63 -2.98
N SER A 270 -3.75 23.58 -1.86
CA SER A 270 -2.65 22.64 -1.67
C SER A 270 -3.08 21.18 -1.80
N SER A 271 -4.24 20.84 -1.23
CA SER A 271 -4.77 19.48 -1.26
C SER A 271 -5.28 19.11 -2.66
N ALA A 272 -5.87 20.05 -3.39
CA ALA A 272 -6.27 19.85 -4.78
C ALA A 272 -5.06 19.61 -5.68
N LEU A 273 -3.97 20.36 -5.45
CA LEU A 273 -2.70 20.16 -6.16
C LEU A 273 -2.06 18.82 -5.83
N TYR A 274 -2.13 18.37 -4.57
CA TYR A 274 -1.74 17.01 -4.19
C TYR A 274 -2.55 15.96 -4.96
N GLY A 275 -3.88 16.08 -4.98
CA GLY A 275 -4.75 15.19 -5.75
C GLY A 275 -4.40 15.14 -7.24
N LEU A 276 -4.19 16.31 -7.87
CA LEU A 276 -3.75 16.41 -9.26
C LEU A 276 -2.42 15.69 -9.48
N SER A 277 -1.43 15.96 -8.62
CA SER A 277 -0.11 15.34 -8.67
C SER A 277 -0.20 13.82 -8.58
N SER A 278 -0.99 13.30 -7.63
CA SER A 278 -1.19 11.85 -7.46
C SER A 278 -1.80 11.20 -8.70
N ILE A 279 -2.75 11.86 -9.38
CA ILE A 279 -3.37 11.35 -10.60
C ILE A 279 -2.39 11.36 -11.78
N ILE A 280 -1.69 12.48 -12.03
CA ILE A 280 -0.87 12.66 -13.25
C ILE A 280 0.53 12.04 -13.18
N ARG A 281 1.08 11.83 -11.98
CA ARG A 281 2.45 11.31 -11.81
C ARG A 281 2.57 9.93 -12.43
N ASN A 282 3.59 9.72 -13.27
CA ASN A 282 3.86 8.46 -13.96
C ASN A 282 2.65 7.93 -14.76
N PHE A 283 1.80 8.82 -15.28
CA PHE A 283 0.61 8.40 -16.04
C PHE A 283 0.39 9.30 -17.27
N PRO A 284 0.97 8.96 -18.43
CA PRO A 284 0.96 9.82 -19.63
C PRO A 284 -0.44 10.22 -20.11
N LEU A 285 -1.42 9.34 -19.98
CA LEU A 285 -2.81 9.63 -20.37
C LEU A 285 -3.39 10.79 -19.53
N ALA A 286 -3.18 10.77 -18.21
CA ALA A 286 -3.60 11.83 -17.32
C ALA A 286 -2.85 13.15 -17.58
N GLN A 287 -1.56 13.08 -17.89
CA GLN A 287 -0.76 14.25 -18.26
C GLN A 287 -1.28 14.92 -19.52
N LYS A 288 -1.63 14.14 -20.56
CA LYS A 288 -2.24 14.65 -21.78
C LYS A 288 -3.60 15.31 -21.51
N LEU A 289 -4.42 14.68 -20.67
CA LEU A 289 -5.72 15.26 -20.28
C LEU A 289 -5.56 16.57 -19.51
N LEU A 290 -4.55 16.69 -18.62
CA LEU A 290 -4.28 17.94 -17.92
C LEU A 290 -3.95 19.07 -18.90
N ILE A 291 -3.11 18.81 -19.90
CA ILE A 291 -2.74 19.80 -20.93
C ILE A 291 -3.97 20.21 -21.74
N ASN A 292 -4.78 19.24 -22.17
CA ASN A 292 -6.01 19.51 -22.93
C ASN A 292 -7.03 20.34 -22.14
N ASN A 293 -7.00 20.28 -20.81
CA ASN A 293 -7.84 21.08 -19.91
C ASN A 293 -7.22 22.45 -19.55
N GLY A 294 -6.13 22.87 -20.21
CA GLY A 294 -5.47 24.14 -19.92
C GLY A 294 -4.75 24.16 -18.57
N GLY A 295 -4.39 22.99 -18.03
CA GLY A 295 -3.82 22.88 -16.70
C GLY A 295 -2.45 23.56 -16.57
N ILE A 296 -1.70 23.71 -17.66
CA ILE A 296 -0.38 24.36 -17.65
C ILE A 296 -0.54 25.87 -17.45
N GLU A 297 -1.48 26.49 -18.15
CA GLU A 297 -1.81 27.91 -18.04
C GLU A 297 -2.31 28.24 -16.63
N VAL A 298 -3.15 27.37 -16.08
CA VAL A 298 -3.68 27.46 -14.72
C VAL A 298 -2.58 27.37 -13.66
N LEU A 299 -1.66 26.41 -13.79
CA LEU A 299 -0.53 26.31 -12.87
C LEU A 299 0.38 27.54 -13.00
N ASN A 300 0.64 27.99 -14.22
CA ASN A 300 1.53 29.10 -14.48
C ASN A 300 1.01 30.45 -13.93
N SER A 301 -0.30 30.71 -14.03
CA SER A 301 -0.90 31.93 -13.48
C SER A 301 -0.77 32.02 -11.96
N VAL A 302 -0.90 30.88 -11.27
CA VAL A 302 -0.80 30.82 -9.80
C VAL A 302 0.64 30.96 -9.31
N PHE A 303 1.63 30.39 -10.02
CA PHE A 303 3.05 30.55 -9.65
C PHE A 303 3.57 31.99 -9.77
N HIS A 304 2.90 32.83 -10.56
CA HIS A 304 3.24 34.24 -10.75
C HIS A 304 2.30 35.19 -9.99
N GLY A 305 1.33 34.66 -9.22
CA GLY A 305 0.42 35.45 -8.38
C GLY A 305 0.99 35.83 -7.00
N GLU A 306 0.28 36.67 -6.27
CA GLU A 306 0.71 37.23 -4.97
C GLU A 306 0.90 36.16 -3.86
N ASN A 307 0.22 35.02 -3.95
CA ASN A 307 0.33 33.87 -3.01
C ASN A 307 1.44 32.86 -3.37
N SER A 308 2.36 33.24 -4.26
CA SER A 308 3.28 32.29 -4.88
C SER A 308 4.24 31.62 -3.90
N ASP A 309 4.67 32.26 -2.82
CA ASP A 309 5.75 31.72 -1.97
C ASP A 309 5.33 30.49 -1.15
N HIS A 310 4.11 30.49 -0.59
CA HIS A 310 3.58 29.35 0.15
C HIS A 310 3.33 28.13 -0.76
N LEU A 311 2.82 28.36 -1.97
CA LEU A 311 2.56 27.32 -2.97
C LEU A 311 3.86 26.80 -3.63
N LYS A 312 4.85 27.67 -3.87
CA LYS A 312 6.20 27.30 -4.36
C LYS A 312 6.93 26.40 -3.36
N LEU A 313 6.80 26.66 -2.06
CA LEU A 313 7.37 25.84 -0.99
C LEU A 313 6.71 24.45 -0.92
N GLN A 314 5.38 24.38 -0.99
CA GLN A 314 4.67 23.10 -0.93
C GLN A 314 4.94 22.23 -2.15
N VAL A 315 4.96 22.82 -3.35
CA VAL A 315 5.36 22.11 -4.55
C VAL A 315 6.80 21.62 -4.43
N SER A 316 7.68 22.37 -3.76
CA SER A 316 9.04 21.93 -3.45
C SER A 316 9.12 20.87 -2.34
N PHE A 317 8.22 20.84 -1.36
CA PHE A 317 8.11 19.76 -0.39
C PHE A 317 7.67 18.43 -1.04
N TYR A 318 6.72 18.49 -1.97
CA TYR A 318 6.34 17.32 -2.79
C TYR A 318 7.45 16.88 -3.76
N LYS A 319 8.44 17.74 -4.07
CA LYS A 319 9.70 17.37 -4.75
C LYS A 319 10.65 16.60 -3.84
N PHE A 320 10.78 16.99 -2.56
CA PHE A 320 11.80 16.42 -1.66
C PHE A 320 11.34 15.18 -0.87
N GLY A 321 10.07 15.10 -0.45
CA GLY A 321 9.59 14.00 0.39
C GLY A 321 9.63 12.62 -0.27
N ASN A 322 9.50 12.53 -1.60
CA ASN A 322 9.52 11.27 -2.34
C ASN A 322 10.90 10.83 -2.84
N VAL A 323 11.90 11.73 -2.85
CA VAL A 323 13.28 11.35 -3.21
C VAL A 323 13.95 10.61 -2.04
N LEU A 324 13.65 10.98 -0.80
CA LEU A 324 14.21 10.32 0.39
C LEU A 324 13.63 8.91 0.63
N LYS A 325 12.35 8.65 0.32
CA LYS A 325 11.75 7.32 0.48
C LYS A 325 12.19 6.27 -0.55
N THR A 326 12.83 6.71 -1.65
CA THR A 326 13.33 5.80 -2.70
C THR A 326 14.85 5.56 -2.59
N LEU A 327 15.51 6.16 -1.58
CA LEU A 327 16.95 6.11 -1.34
C LEU A 327 17.33 5.62 0.07
N CYS A 328 16.39 5.06 0.84
CA CYS A 328 16.65 4.36 2.09
C CYS A 328 16.10 2.93 2.04
#